data_AF-A0A7X7AM08-F1
#
_entry.id   AF-A0A7X7AM08-F1
#
_cell.length_a   1.000
_cell.length_b   1.000
_cell.length_c   1.000
_cell.angle_alpha   90.00
_cell.angle_beta   90.00
_cell.angle_gamma   90.00
#
_symmetry.space_group_name_H-M   'P 1'
#
loop_
_entity.id
_entity.type
_entity.pdbx_description
1 polymer ?
#
loop_
_entity_poly.entity_id
_entity_poly.type
_entity_poly.pdbx_seq_one_letter_code
_entity_poly.pdbx_strand_id
1 'polypeptide(L)'
;MSYLEDIDGLARDLMRELNKLHQEGWDLNGQQEVDQFFVGSGAADLDVHDLIKEDVSRIRASADPDNKGNGEVALRIAQLKNAVISDGEKLKNTTIDRYYNDLISRIGVAAHEAGRMTTNQEALVNQLENRKETVSGVSLDEEMAYLLQYQRAYQAAARVIMTLDEIIQTILSIKR
;
A
#
# COMPACT_ATOMS: atom_id res chain seq x y z
N MET A 1 -5.44 -14.95 -4.48
CA MET A 1 -3.98 -15.13 -4.65
C MET A 1 -3.30 -13.88 -4.18
N SER A 2 -2.40 -14.00 -3.21
CA SER A 2 -1.68 -12.87 -2.61
C SER A 2 -0.52 -12.45 -3.52
N TYR A 3 -0.22 -11.16 -3.66
CA TYR A 3 0.98 -10.72 -4.39
C TYR A 3 2.27 -11.32 -3.80
N LEU A 4 2.31 -11.57 -2.49
CA LEU A 4 3.43 -12.23 -1.83
C LEU A 4 3.62 -13.67 -2.33
N GLU A 5 2.52 -14.40 -2.55
CA GLU A 5 2.54 -15.76 -3.08
C GLU A 5 3.01 -15.80 -4.55
N ASP A 6 2.63 -14.79 -5.35
CA ASP A 6 3.11 -14.64 -6.72
C ASP A 6 4.62 -14.34 -6.77
N ILE A 7 5.12 -13.51 -5.84
CA ILE A 7 6.56 -13.19 -5.70
C ILE A 7 7.35 -14.41 -5.20
N ASP A 8 6.84 -15.13 -4.21
CA ASP A 8 7.48 -16.34 -3.69
C ASP A 8 7.55 -17.44 -4.74
N GLY A 9 6.46 -17.67 -5.48
CA GLY A 9 6.44 -18.65 -6.56
C GLY A 9 7.39 -18.29 -7.70
N LEU A 10 7.50 -17.00 -8.05
CA LEU A 10 8.50 -16.51 -9.01
C LEU A 10 9.93 -16.80 -8.53
N ALA A 11 10.23 -16.51 -7.26
CA ALA A 11 11.55 -16.76 -6.69
C ALA A 11 11.89 -18.25 -6.67
N ARG A 12 10.94 -19.12 -6.30
CA ARG A 12 11.13 -20.58 -6.32
C ARG A 12 11.45 -21.11 -7.70
N ASP A 13 10.69 -20.69 -8.71
CA ASP A 13 10.93 -21.15 -10.08
C ASP A 13 12.27 -20.60 -10.62
N LEU A 14 12.61 -19.35 -10.33
CA LEU A 14 13.91 -18.77 -10.67
C LEU A 14 15.07 -19.55 -10.05
N MET A 15 15.00 -19.79 -8.73
CA MET A 15 16.00 -20.57 -8.01
C MET A 15 16.16 -21.96 -8.62
N ARG A 16 15.04 -22.65 -8.88
CA ARG A 16 15.07 -24.00 -9.44
C ARG A 16 15.76 -24.03 -10.80
N GLU A 17 15.37 -23.16 -11.72
CA GLU A 17 15.93 -23.18 -13.08
C GLU A 17 17.39 -22.74 -13.11
N LEU A 18 17.77 -21.74 -12.30
CA LEU A 18 19.17 -21.32 -12.22
C LEU A 18 20.04 -22.39 -11.56
N ASN A 19 19.60 -22.97 -10.44
CA ASN A 19 20.33 -24.04 -9.77
C ASN A 19 20.50 -25.24 -10.69
N LYS A 20 19.48 -25.60 -11.46
CA LYS A 20 19.55 -26.67 -12.45
C LYS A 20 20.65 -26.40 -13.49
N LEU A 21 20.73 -25.19 -14.04
CA LEU A 21 21.81 -24.82 -14.97
C LEU A 21 23.18 -24.82 -14.31
N HIS A 22 23.30 -24.25 -13.11
CA HIS A 22 24.55 -24.22 -12.34
C HIS A 22 25.07 -25.63 -12.04
N GLN A 23 24.17 -26.57 -11.75
CA GLN A 23 24.49 -27.97 -11.50
C GLN A 23 25.05 -28.72 -12.72
N GLU A 24 24.90 -28.19 -13.93
CA GLU A 24 25.50 -28.77 -15.13
C GLU A 24 26.98 -28.37 -15.30
N GLY A 25 27.43 -27.31 -14.59
CA GLY A 25 28.75 -26.73 -14.81
C GLY A 25 29.87 -27.28 -13.92
N TRP A 26 31.06 -26.72 -14.11
CA TRP A 26 32.24 -26.89 -13.28
C TRP A 26 32.78 -25.54 -12.82
N ASP A 27 33.37 -25.54 -11.63
CA ASP A 27 33.99 -24.36 -11.04
C ASP A 27 35.42 -24.12 -11.56
N LEU A 28 36.11 -23.07 -11.07
CA LEU A 28 37.48 -22.75 -11.51
C LEU A 28 38.53 -23.81 -11.09
N ASN A 29 38.16 -24.72 -10.20
CA ASN A 29 38.98 -25.83 -9.72
C ASN A 29 38.63 -27.15 -10.45
N GLY A 30 37.66 -27.14 -11.38
CA GLY A 30 37.18 -28.34 -12.07
C GLY A 30 36.28 -29.21 -11.19
N GLN A 31 35.75 -28.66 -10.09
CA GLN A 31 34.96 -29.35 -9.09
C GLN A 31 33.47 -29.01 -9.21
N GLN A 32 32.65 -29.81 -8.52
CA GLN A 32 31.19 -29.71 -8.48
C GLN A 32 30.66 -29.74 -7.04
N GLU A 33 31.45 -29.24 -6.09
CA GLU A 33 31.15 -29.33 -4.65
C GLU A 33 29.88 -28.57 -4.24
N VAL A 34 29.56 -27.48 -4.95
CA VAL A 34 28.35 -26.69 -4.70
C VAL A 34 27.20 -27.21 -5.56
N ASP A 35 26.18 -27.74 -4.89
CA ASP A 35 24.98 -28.30 -5.50
C ASP A 35 23.94 -27.21 -5.83
N GLN A 36 23.82 -26.16 -5.03
CA GLN A 36 22.86 -25.08 -5.26
C GLN A 36 23.57 -23.72 -5.29
N PHE A 37 23.26 -22.90 -6.29
CA PHE A 37 23.76 -21.52 -6.33
C PHE A 37 22.93 -20.64 -5.38
N PHE A 38 21.61 -20.71 -5.51
CA PHE A 38 20.65 -20.08 -4.61
C PHE A 38 20.04 -21.09 -3.64
N VAL A 39 19.88 -20.66 -2.40
CA VAL A 39 19.22 -21.38 -1.31
C VAL A 39 18.04 -20.55 -0.78
N GLY A 40 17.17 -21.18 -0.01
CA GLY A 40 15.95 -20.57 0.52
C GLY A 40 14.69 -21.30 0.06
N SER A 41 13.54 -20.80 0.48
CA SER A 41 12.22 -21.39 0.23
C SER A 41 11.28 -20.48 -0.56
N GLY A 42 11.61 -19.20 -0.74
CA GLY A 42 10.83 -18.22 -1.46
C GLY A 42 11.62 -16.93 -1.68
N ALA A 43 10.92 -15.82 -1.88
CA ALA A 43 11.55 -14.52 -2.10
C ALA A 43 12.05 -13.89 -0.80
N ALA A 44 11.41 -14.20 0.32
CA ALA A 44 11.75 -13.61 1.62
C ALA A 44 13.10 -14.09 2.20
N ASP A 45 13.51 -15.31 1.85
CA ASP A 45 14.71 -15.98 2.35
C ASP A 45 15.66 -16.43 1.23
N LEU A 46 15.47 -15.90 0.01
CA LEU A 46 16.35 -16.13 -1.14
C LEU A 46 17.76 -15.62 -0.81
N ASP A 47 18.74 -16.52 -0.90
CA ASP A 47 20.13 -16.19 -0.64
C ASP A 47 21.08 -17.01 -1.52
N VAL A 48 22.34 -16.58 -1.64
CA VAL A 48 23.40 -17.34 -2.29
C VAL A 48 23.94 -18.39 -1.31
N HIS A 49 24.34 -19.55 -1.81
CA HIS A 49 24.95 -20.59 -0.98
C HIS A 49 26.24 -20.09 -0.31
N ASP A 50 26.42 -20.37 0.99
CA ASP A 50 27.54 -19.85 1.79
C ASP A 50 28.92 -20.19 1.24
N LEU A 51 29.14 -21.41 0.72
CA LEU A 51 30.40 -21.78 0.07
C LEU A 51 30.77 -20.87 -1.12
N ILE A 52 29.79 -20.37 -1.88
CA ILE A 52 30.03 -19.42 -2.97
C ILE A 52 30.35 -18.03 -2.42
N LYS A 53 29.71 -17.63 -1.30
CA LYS A 53 30.03 -16.36 -0.62
C LYS A 53 31.43 -16.36 -0.03
N GLU A 54 31.85 -17.49 0.53
CA GLU A 54 33.19 -17.69 1.08
C GLU A 54 34.25 -17.71 -0.03
N ASP A 55 33.94 -18.35 -1.16
CA ASP A 55 34.83 -18.46 -2.30
C ASP A 55 34.07 -18.46 -3.65
N VAL A 56 34.13 -17.33 -4.33
CA VAL A 56 33.51 -17.13 -5.65
C VAL A 56 34.13 -18.02 -6.74
N SER A 57 35.31 -18.61 -6.51
CA SER A 57 35.92 -19.55 -7.45
C SER A 57 35.11 -20.84 -7.61
N ARG A 58 34.20 -21.10 -6.67
CA ARG A 58 33.26 -22.25 -6.64
C ARG A 58 32.02 -22.06 -7.51
N ILE A 59 31.88 -20.92 -8.19
CA ILE A 59 30.79 -20.70 -9.15
C ILE A 59 31.02 -21.57 -10.38
N ARG A 60 30.04 -22.42 -10.68
CA ARG A 60 30.11 -23.43 -11.75
C ARG A 60 29.75 -22.83 -13.11
N ALA A 61 30.63 -21.97 -13.62
CA ALA A 61 30.41 -21.20 -14.85
C ALA A 61 30.78 -21.95 -16.14
N SER A 62 31.62 -22.98 -16.05
CA SER A 62 32.16 -23.71 -17.20
C SER A 62 31.32 -24.93 -17.58
N ALA A 63 31.18 -25.19 -18.88
CA ALA A 63 30.65 -26.44 -19.43
C ALA A 63 31.77 -27.46 -19.77
N ASP A 64 32.98 -27.26 -19.26
CA ASP A 64 34.11 -28.20 -19.39
C ASP A 64 35.02 -28.13 -18.14
N PRO A 65 35.32 -29.25 -17.46
CA PRO A 65 36.13 -29.25 -16.24
C PRO A 65 37.57 -28.78 -16.46
N ASP A 66 38.12 -28.95 -17.66
CA ASP A 66 39.52 -28.63 -17.96
C ASP A 66 39.69 -27.21 -18.54
N ASN A 67 38.58 -26.57 -18.92
CA ASN A 67 38.59 -25.25 -19.54
C ASN A 67 38.08 -24.17 -18.58
N LYS A 68 38.97 -23.70 -17.69
CA LYS A 68 38.67 -22.67 -16.68
C LYS A 68 38.20 -21.32 -17.25
N GLY A 69 38.41 -21.06 -18.54
CA GLY A 69 37.97 -19.85 -19.23
C GLY A 69 36.61 -19.99 -19.92
N ASN A 70 36.00 -21.18 -19.91
CA ASN A 70 34.69 -21.40 -20.48
C ASN A 70 33.62 -20.80 -19.55
N GLY A 71 32.79 -19.92 -20.09
CA GLY A 71 31.66 -19.29 -19.39
C GLY A 71 30.31 -19.69 -19.97
N GLU A 72 30.22 -20.87 -20.58
CA GLU A 72 29.02 -21.29 -21.32
C GLU A 72 27.81 -21.49 -20.40
N VAL A 73 28.01 -22.05 -19.21
CA VAL A 73 26.92 -22.19 -18.22
C VAL A 73 26.50 -20.82 -17.70
N ALA A 74 27.47 -19.93 -17.42
CA ALA A 74 27.17 -18.55 -17.04
C ALA A 74 26.38 -17.81 -18.14
N LEU A 75 26.70 -18.04 -19.42
CA LEU A 75 25.96 -17.47 -20.55
C LEU A 75 24.53 -18.01 -20.62
N ARG A 76 24.33 -19.33 -20.42
CA ARG A 76 23.00 -19.94 -20.37
C ARG A 76 22.16 -19.38 -19.22
N ILE A 77 22.78 -19.18 -18.05
CA ILE A 77 22.13 -18.52 -16.91
C ILE A 77 21.74 -17.08 -17.25
N ALA A 78 22.61 -16.31 -17.89
CA ALA A 78 22.30 -14.94 -18.32
C ALA A 78 21.13 -14.87 -19.33
N GLN A 79 20.98 -15.90 -20.16
CA GLN A 79 19.88 -16.02 -21.11
C GLN A 79 18.55 -16.45 -20.46
N LEU A 80 18.58 -16.98 -19.24
CA LEU A 80 17.41 -17.51 -18.54
C LEU A 80 16.29 -16.48 -18.43
N LYS A 81 16.63 -15.20 -18.24
CA LYS A 81 15.67 -14.08 -18.18
C LYS A 81 14.66 -14.12 -19.35
N ASN A 82 15.14 -14.44 -20.54
CA ASN A 82 14.37 -14.44 -21.79
C ASN A 82 13.99 -15.85 -22.26
N ALA A 83 14.48 -16.89 -21.59
CA ALA A 83 14.17 -18.27 -21.95
C ALA A 83 12.74 -18.61 -21.52
N VAL A 84 12.05 -19.40 -22.35
CA VAL A 84 10.75 -19.96 -21.98
C VAL A 84 10.97 -21.11 -21.03
N ILE A 85 10.42 -20.99 -19.83
CA ILE A 85 10.50 -22.03 -18.81
C ILE A 85 9.34 -23.00 -19.03
N SER A 86 9.64 -24.28 -19.26
CA SER A 86 8.62 -25.28 -19.62
C SER A 86 7.84 -25.82 -18.42
N ASP A 87 8.41 -25.75 -17.22
CA ASP A 87 7.82 -26.29 -15.99
C ASP A 87 7.97 -25.29 -14.84
N GLY A 88 7.07 -25.31 -13.86
CA GLY A 88 7.08 -24.33 -12.78
C GLY A 88 5.71 -24.07 -12.15
N GLU A 89 5.73 -23.51 -10.95
CA GLU A 89 4.51 -23.09 -10.26
C GLU A 89 3.90 -21.85 -10.93
N LYS A 90 4.74 -20.84 -11.21
CA LYS A 90 4.36 -19.54 -11.76
C LYS A 90 4.94 -19.29 -13.15
N LEU A 91 6.13 -19.82 -13.46
CA LEU A 91 6.85 -19.59 -14.71
C LEU A 91 6.53 -20.58 -15.85
N LYS A 92 5.55 -21.46 -15.69
CA LYS A 92 5.19 -22.45 -16.70
C LYS A 92 4.79 -21.81 -18.04
N ASN A 93 5.46 -22.21 -19.11
CA ASN A 93 5.27 -21.73 -20.48
C ASN A 93 5.40 -20.21 -20.65
N THR A 94 6.18 -19.55 -19.79
CA THR A 94 6.45 -18.10 -19.89
C THR A 94 7.93 -17.82 -19.65
N THR A 95 8.33 -16.56 -19.84
CA THR A 95 9.68 -16.08 -19.49
C THR A 95 9.62 -15.38 -18.14
N ILE A 96 10.78 -15.33 -17.46
CA ILE A 96 10.92 -14.57 -16.20
C ILE A 96 10.55 -13.11 -16.43
N ASP A 97 11.08 -12.50 -17.51
CA ASP A 97 10.83 -11.10 -17.84
C ASP A 97 9.33 -10.82 -18.04
N ARG A 98 8.62 -11.66 -18.80
CA ARG A 98 7.19 -11.48 -19.03
C ARG A 98 6.39 -11.56 -17.74
N TYR A 99 6.61 -12.62 -16.96
CA TYR A 99 5.87 -12.83 -15.72
C TYR A 99 6.11 -11.70 -14.73
N TYR A 100 7.36 -11.26 -14.57
CA TYR A 100 7.74 -10.16 -13.70
C TYR A 100 7.09 -8.84 -14.11
N ASN A 101 7.11 -8.49 -15.41
CA ASN A 101 6.45 -7.29 -15.92
C ASN A 101 4.92 -7.33 -15.71
N ASP A 102 4.29 -8.49 -15.95
CA ASP A 102 2.85 -8.68 -15.74
C ASP A 102 2.50 -8.50 -14.25
N LEU A 103 3.31 -9.05 -13.34
CA LEU A 103 3.12 -8.92 -11.90
C LEU A 103 3.22 -7.46 -11.43
N ILE A 104 4.27 -6.74 -11.83
CA ILE A 104 4.45 -5.33 -11.47
C ILE A 104 3.34 -4.46 -12.06
N SER A 105 2.91 -4.74 -13.30
CA SER A 105 1.80 -4.04 -13.92
C SER A 105 0.51 -4.19 -13.10
N ARG A 106 0.19 -5.42 -12.66
CA ARG A 106 -0.98 -5.69 -11.80
C ARG A 106 -0.89 -4.95 -10.46
N ILE A 107 0.28 -4.93 -9.83
CA ILE A 107 0.50 -4.19 -8.57
C ILE A 107 0.31 -2.69 -8.81
N GLY A 108 0.86 -2.14 -9.89
CA GLY A 108 0.74 -0.74 -10.25
C GLY A 108 -0.72 -0.30 -10.47
N VAL A 109 -1.50 -1.11 -11.18
CA VAL A 109 -2.94 -0.87 -11.39
C VAL A 109 -3.69 -0.87 -10.06
N ALA A 110 -3.45 -1.88 -9.22
CA ALA A 110 -4.12 -1.98 -7.91
C ALA A 110 -3.76 -0.82 -6.97
N ALA A 111 -2.48 -0.41 -6.95
CA ALA A 111 -2.04 0.74 -6.18
C ALA A 111 -2.70 2.05 -6.65
N HIS A 112 -2.79 2.23 -7.97
CA HIS A 112 -3.45 3.39 -8.55
C HIS A 112 -4.97 3.41 -8.25
N GLU A 113 -5.63 2.25 -8.32
CA GLU A 113 -7.03 2.10 -7.94
C GLU A 113 -7.26 2.42 -6.46
N ALA A 114 -6.43 1.90 -5.56
CA ALA A 114 -6.49 2.18 -4.13
C ALA A 114 -6.31 3.68 -3.83
N GLY A 115 -5.37 4.35 -4.51
CA GLY A 115 -5.18 5.80 -4.42
C GLY A 115 -6.44 6.57 -4.85
N ARG A 116 -7.02 6.22 -6.00
CA ARG A 116 -8.27 6.84 -6.48
C ARG A 116 -9.43 6.63 -5.52
N MET A 117 -9.57 5.42 -4.98
CA MET A 117 -10.62 5.10 -4.01
C MET A 117 -10.48 5.93 -2.74
N THR A 118 -9.24 6.14 -2.27
CA THR A 118 -8.96 6.98 -1.10
C THR A 118 -9.38 8.42 -1.36
N THR A 119 -8.96 9.02 -2.47
CA THR A 119 -9.34 10.40 -2.84
C THR A 119 -10.85 10.56 -2.99
N ASN A 120 -11.53 9.58 -3.59
CA ASN A 120 -12.99 9.61 -3.71
C ASN A 120 -13.67 9.54 -2.34
N GLN A 121 -13.17 8.69 -1.44
CA GLN A 121 -13.70 8.54 -0.09
C GLN A 121 -13.51 9.83 0.73
N GLU A 122 -12.35 10.47 0.62
CA GLU A 122 -12.09 11.78 1.24
C GLU A 122 -13.05 12.85 0.72
N ALA A 123 -13.27 12.91 -0.60
CA ALA A 123 -14.22 13.84 -1.20
C ALA A 123 -15.67 13.61 -0.69
N LEU A 124 -16.08 12.35 -0.56
CA LEU A 124 -17.39 11.99 -0.01
C LEU A 124 -17.52 12.39 1.46
N VAL A 125 -16.49 12.13 2.27
CA VAL A 125 -16.46 12.55 3.69
C VAL A 125 -16.60 14.06 3.80
N ASN A 126 -15.80 14.83 3.05
CA ASN A 126 -15.90 16.30 3.04
C ASN A 126 -17.30 16.78 2.63
N GLN A 127 -17.93 16.14 1.64
CA GLN A 127 -19.29 16.50 1.21
C GLN A 127 -20.32 16.22 2.31
N LEU A 128 -20.18 15.11 3.05
CA LEU A 128 -21.06 14.76 4.16
C LEU A 128 -20.87 15.70 5.36
N GLU A 129 -19.63 16.08 5.66
CA GLU A 129 -19.32 17.06 6.71
C GLU A 129 -19.95 18.42 6.39
N ASN A 130 -19.78 18.93 5.15
CA ASN A 130 -20.39 20.18 4.71
C ASN A 130 -21.94 20.13 4.79
N ARG A 131 -22.55 18.99 4.40
CA ARG A 131 -24.01 18.80 4.55
C ARG A 131 -24.45 18.78 6.01
N LYS A 132 -23.68 18.11 6.88
CA LYS A 132 -23.95 18.08 8.31
C LYS A 132 -23.89 19.50 8.89
N GLU A 133 -22.88 20.28 8.52
CA GLU A 133 -22.75 21.68 8.93
C GLU A 133 -23.87 22.57 8.37
N THR A 134 -24.37 22.31 7.16
CA THR A 134 -25.52 23.07 6.62
C THR A 134 -26.82 22.81 7.40
N VAL A 135 -27.03 21.58 7.89
CA VAL A 135 -28.26 21.20 8.61
C VAL A 135 -28.16 21.45 10.12
N SER A 136 -26.99 21.18 10.70
CA SER A 136 -26.74 21.27 12.15
C SER A 136 -25.96 22.53 12.55
N GLY A 137 -25.51 23.31 11.57
CA GLY A 137 -24.85 24.59 11.80
C GLY A 137 -25.87 25.60 12.28
N VAL A 138 -25.48 26.30 13.34
CA VAL A 138 -26.25 27.40 13.91
C VAL A 138 -25.66 28.70 13.36
N SER A 139 -26.51 29.57 12.83
CA SER A 139 -26.08 30.90 12.45
C SER A 139 -25.98 31.78 13.69
N LEU A 140 -24.75 32.18 14.05
CA LEU A 140 -24.51 33.12 15.17
C LEU A 140 -25.27 34.44 15.00
N ASP A 141 -25.48 34.88 13.76
CA ASP A 141 -26.23 36.10 13.46
C ASP A 141 -27.74 35.93 13.71
N GLU A 142 -28.30 34.76 13.36
CA GLU A 142 -29.70 34.44 13.69
C GLU A 142 -29.89 34.27 15.19
N GLU A 143 -29.00 33.57 15.88
CA GLU A 143 -29.06 33.47 17.34
C GLU A 143 -28.89 34.82 18.01
N MET A 144 -28.00 35.69 17.52
CA MET A 144 -27.86 37.05 18.03
C MET A 144 -29.12 37.89 17.79
N ALA A 145 -29.78 37.74 16.64
CA ALA A 145 -31.06 38.40 16.37
C ALA A 145 -32.17 37.92 17.31
N TYR A 146 -32.28 36.61 17.55
CA TYR A 146 -33.20 36.05 18.54
C TYR A 146 -32.89 36.54 19.95
N LEU A 147 -31.61 36.58 20.34
CA LEU A 147 -31.17 37.07 21.64
C LEU A 147 -31.53 38.55 21.84
N LEU A 148 -31.31 39.38 20.82
CA LEU A 148 -31.69 40.80 20.82
C LEU A 148 -33.23 40.96 20.89
N GLN A 149 -33.97 40.12 20.18
CA GLN A 149 -35.43 40.11 20.22
C GLN A 149 -35.93 39.76 21.63
N TYR A 150 -35.40 38.71 22.25
CA TYR A 150 -35.74 38.31 23.61
C TYR A 150 -35.36 39.39 24.63
N GLN A 151 -34.21 40.05 24.47
CA GLN A 151 -33.79 41.15 25.31
C GLN A 151 -34.76 42.34 25.22
N ARG A 152 -35.20 42.71 24.00
CA ARG A 152 -36.19 43.77 23.79
C ARG A 152 -37.57 43.40 24.36
N ALA A 153 -38.02 42.16 24.15
CA ALA A 153 -39.27 41.67 24.70
C ALA A 153 -39.25 41.70 26.23
N TYR A 154 -38.14 41.30 26.86
CA TYR A 154 -37.95 41.38 28.31
C TYR A 154 -37.98 42.83 28.82
N GLN A 155 -37.29 43.75 28.16
CA GLN A 155 -37.34 45.18 28.51
C GLN A 155 -38.74 45.79 28.34
N ALA A 156 -39.50 45.35 27.34
CA ALA A 156 -40.88 45.76 27.14
C ALA A 156 -41.78 45.22 28.26
N ALA A 157 -41.66 43.93 28.60
CA ALA A 157 -42.38 43.32 29.71
C ALA A 157 -42.08 44.00 31.06
N ALA A 158 -40.81 44.31 31.33
CA ALA A 158 -40.41 45.05 32.53
C ALA A 158 -41.05 46.45 32.59
N ARG A 159 -41.12 47.16 31.45
CA ARG A 159 -41.84 48.45 31.36
C ARG A 159 -43.34 48.30 31.63
N VAL A 160 -43.99 47.28 31.09
CA VAL A 160 -45.40 47.00 31.39
C VAL A 160 -45.62 46.75 32.88
N ILE A 161 -44.74 45.97 33.52
CA ILE A 161 -44.81 45.72 34.97
C ILE A 161 -44.67 47.03 35.76
N MET A 162 -43.70 47.89 35.40
CA MET A 162 -43.55 49.20 36.04
C MET A 162 -44.81 50.06 35.87
N THR A 163 -45.41 50.11 34.67
CA THR A 163 -46.65 50.86 34.46
C THR A 163 -47.83 50.29 35.24
N LEU A 164 -47.91 48.96 35.40
CA LEU A 164 -48.93 48.32 36.23
C LEU A 164 -48.72 48.67 37.71
N ASP A 165 -47.48 48.68 38.18
CA ASP A 165 -47.16 49.07 39.56
C ASP A 165 -47.55 50.54 39.82
N GLU A 166 -47.25 51.45 38.88
CA GLU A 166 -47.68 52.85 38.96
C GLU A 166 -49.21 53.00 38.99
N ILE A 167 -49.95 52.21 38.18
CA ILE A 167 -51.42 52.20 38.21
C ILE A 167 -51.94 51.70 39.57
N ILE A 168 -51.35 50.62 40.11
CA ILE A 168 -51.74 50.07 41.41
C ILE A 168 -51.50 51.10 42.52
N GLN A 169 -50.34 51.76 42.52
CA GLN A 169 -50.03 52.82 43.49
C GLN A 169 -51.00 54.00 43.38
N THR A 170 -51.36 54.41 42.16
CA THR A 170 -52.32 55.49 41.92
C THR A 170 -53.73 55.12 42.40
N ILE A 171 -54.20 53.90 42.16
CA ILE A 171 -55.50 53.44 42.67
C ILE A 171 -55.50 53.42 44.21
N LEU A 172 -54.42 52.96 44.83
CA LEU A 172 -54.29 52.92 46.28
C LEU A 172 -54.25 54.32 46.91
N SER A 173 -53.65 55.31 46.24
CA SER A 173 -53.57 56.68 46.74
C SER A 173 -54.91 57.44 46.68
N ILE A 174 -55.80 57.10 45.74
CA ILE A 174 -57.16 57.66 45.63
C ILE A 174 -58.11 57.14 46.74
N LYS A 175 -57.78 55.99 47.38
CA LYS A 175 -58.60 55.38 48.44
C LYS A 175 -58.33 55.95 49.85
N ARG A 176 -57.53 57.00 49.98
CA ARG A 176 -57.36 57.78 51.22
C ARG A 176 -58.16 59.07 51.15
#